data_AF-A0AAP3M431-F1
#
_entry.id   AF-A0AAP3M431-F1
#
_cell.length_a   1.000
_cell.length_b   1.000
_cell.length_c   1.000
_cell.angle_alpha   90.00
_cell.angle_beta   90.00
_cell.angle_gamma   90.00
#
_symmetry.space_group_name_H-M   'P 1'
#
loop_
_entity.id
_entity.type
_entity.pdbx_description
1 polymer ?
#
loop_
_entity_poly.entity_id
_entity_poly.type
_entity_poly.pdbx_seq_one_letter_code
_entity_poly.pdbx_strand_id
1 'polypeptide(L)' 'MQQLGLHALLSLFIYFVTTALAFQAIKCLDLSKLFKIKKIFEEQILDIFLALGLGYLVGQFFIAFMDYSLTLTNLFNN' A
#
# COMPACT_ATOMS: atom_id res chain seq x y z
N MET A 1 -24.22 7.40 -7.54
CA MET A 1 -22.97 7.93 -8.15
C MET A 1 -22.04 8.58 -7.12
N GLN A 2 -22.54 9.33 -6.12
CA GLN A 2 -21.68 9.91 -5.06
C GLN A 2 -20.91 8.87 -4.23
N GLN A 3 -21.52 7.73 -3.90
CA GLN A 3 -20.85 6.67 -3.11
C GLN A 3 -19.68 6.02 -3.85
N LEU A 4 -19.78 5.85 -5.17
CA LEU A 4 -18.68 5.34 -6.00
C LEU A 4 -17.52 6.34 -6.07
N GLY A 5 -17.82 7.63 -6.17
CA GLY A 5 -16.81 8.70 -6.12
C GLY A 5 -16.11 8.79 -4.77
N LEU A 6 -16.85 8.66 -3.67
CA LEU A 6 -16.29 8.67 -2.32
C LEU A 6 -15.39 7.44 -2.07
N HIS A 7 -15.82 6.26 -2.49
CA HIS A 7 -15.02 5.04 -2.38
C HIS A 7 -13.72 5.12 -3.21
N ALA A 8 -13.79 5.68 -4.43
CA ALA A 8 -12.59 5.91 -5.24
C ALA A 8 -11.61 6.91 -4.60
N LEU A 9 -12.13 7.98 -3.99
CA LEU A 9 -11.32 8.97 -3.29
C LEU A 9 -10.63 8.38 -2.04
N LEU A 10 -11.37 7.60 -1.24
CA LEU A 10 -10.85 6.91 -0.06
C LEU A 10 -9.78 5.89 -0.43
N SER A 11 -10.03 5.07 -1.46
CA SER A 11 -9.04 4.08 -1.91
C SER A 11 -7.77 4.75 -2.43
N LEU A 12 -7.88 5.83 -3.20
CA LEU A 12 -6.71 6.62 -3.63
C LEU A 12 -5.91 7.15 -2.43
N PHE A 13 -6.61 7.72 -1.44
CA PHE A 13 -5.97 8.23 -0.22
C PHE A 13 -5.25 7.11 0.55
N ILE A 14 -5.89 5.95 0.72
CA ILE A 14 -5.28 4.79 1.37
C ILE A 14 -4.02 4.37 0.63
N TYR A 15 -4.07 4.18 -0.69
CA TYR A 15 -2.89 3.81 -1.48
C TYR A 15 -1.76 4.83 -1.35
N PHE A 16 -2.09 6.13 -1.31
CA PHE A 16 -1.08 7.18 -1.18
C PHE A 16 -0.38 7.11 0.18
N VAL A 17 -1.15 6.95 1.26
CA VAL A 17 -0.62 6.82 2.62
C VAL A 17 0.17 5.53 2.79
N THR A 18 -0.35 4.39 2.35
CA THR A 18 0.36 3.10 2.49
C THR A 18 1.62 3.04 1.65
N THR A 19 1.62 3.63 0.45
CA THR A 19 2.82 3.73 -0.38
C THR A 19 3.88 4.64 0.26
N ALA A 20 3.49 5.79 0.80
CA ALA A 20 4.41 6.67 1.52
C ALA A 20 5.05 6.00 2.74
N LEU A 21 4.26 5.26 3.52
CA LEU A 21 4.75 4.47 4.66
C LEU A 21 5.65 3.31 4.21
N ALA A 22 5.32 2.64 3.10
CA ALA A 22 6.16 1.58 2.54
C ALA A 22 7.54 2.11 2.12
N PHE A 23 7.61 3.30 1.52
CA PHE A 23 8.87 3.98 1.22
C PHE A 23 9.72 4.23 2.48
N GLN A 24 9.08 4.65 3.57
CA GLN A 24 9.80 4.84 4.84
C GLN A 24 10.26 3.52 5.44
N ALA A 25 9.43 2.47 5.38
CA ALA A 25 9.76 1.14 5.89
C ALA A 25 10.95 0.52 5.14
N ILE A 26 10.99 0.65 3.82
CA ILE A 26 12.08 0.09 3.00
C ILE A 26 13.36 0.86 3.15
N LYS A 27 13.33 2.19 3.31
CA LYS A 27 14.53 2.97 3.62
C LYS A 27 15.21 2.53 4.92
N CYS A 28 14.46 1.97 5.87
CA CYS A 28 15.04 1.38 7.09
C CYS A 28 15.65 -0.01 6.84
N LEU A 29 15.28 -0.70 5.77
CA LEU A 29 15.92 -1.93 5.34
C LEU A 29 17.17 -1.58 4.53
N ASP A 30 18.34 -1.91 5.07
CA ASP A 30 19.60 -1.82 4.34
C ASP A 30 19.68 -2.99 3.32
N LEU A 31 19.00 -2.82 2.18
CA LEU A 31 18.92 -3.81 1.10
C LEU A 31 20.28 -4.07 0.45
N SER A 32 21.17 -3.07 0.45
CA SER A 32 22.61 -3.20 0.16
C SER A 32 23.27 -4.34 0.93
N LYS A 33 23.04 -4.43 2.25
CA LYS A 33 23.60 -5.50 3.08
C LYS A 33 23.00 -6.87 2.79
N LEU A 34 21.72 -6.94 2.45
CA LEU A 34 21.02 -8.21 2.19
C LEU A 34 21.38 -8.80 0.81
N PHE A 35 21.37 -7.97 -0.23
CA PHE A 35 21.54 -8.43 -1.61
C PHE A 35 22.94 -8.22 -2.18
N LYS A 36 23.89 -7.67 -1.41
CA LYS A 36 25.28 -7.36 -1.83
C LYS A 36 25.32 -6.59 -3.16
N ILE A 37 24.35 -5.70 -3.37
CA ILE A 37 24.23 -4.92 -4.60
C ILE A 37 25.35 -3.89 -4.61
N LYS A 38 26.26 -3.99 -5.58
CA LYS A 38 27.41 -3.07 -5.70
C LYS A 38 27.08 -1.75 -6.40
N LYS A 39 25.90 -1.64 -7.01
CA LYS A 39 25.50 -0.50 -7.85
C LYS A 39 24.36 0.27 -7.21
N ILE A 40 24.63 1.54 -6.92
CA ILE A 40 23.69 2.48 -6.28
C ILE A 40 22.38 2.61 -7.09
N PHE A 41 22.46 2.54 -8.42
CA PHE A 41 21.28 2.67 -9.29
C PHE A 41 20.34 1.45 -9.23
N GLU A 42 20.90 0.24 -9.19
CA GLU A 42 20.11 -1.00 -9.13
C GLU A 42 19.42 -1.13 -7.76
N GLU A 43 20.10 -0.71 -6.69
CA GLU A 43 19.54 -0.66 -5.34
C GLU A 43 18.37 0.35 -5.24
N GLN A 44 18.54 1.58 -5.72
CA GLN A 44 17.47 2.58 -5.69
C GLN A 44 16.22 2.13 -6.46
N ILE A 45 16.41 1.48 -7.60
CA ILE A 45 15.30 0.92 -8.37
C ILE A 45 14.60 -0.19 -7.58
N LEU A 46 15.37 -1.08 -6.96
CA LEU A 46 14.83 -2.16 -6.13
C LEU A 46 14.01 -1.60 -4.96
N ASP A 47 14.51 -0.56 -4.28
CA ASP A 47 13.82 0.09 -3.17
C ASP A 47 12.47 0.66 -3.60
N ILE A 48 12.43 1.33 -4.76
CA ILE A 48 11.19 1.89 -5.33
C ILE A 48 10.21 0.78 -5.68
N PHE A 49 10.67 -0.28 -6.34
CA PHE A 49 9.79 -1.40 -6.71
C PHE A 49 9.24 -2.13 -5.50
N LEU A 50 10.08 -2.38 -4.49
CA LEU A 50 9.63 -2.95 -3.22
C LEU A 50 8.62 -2.03 -2.54
N ALA A 51 8.82 -0.72 -2.57
CA ALA A 51 7.94 0.23 -1.88
C ALA A 51 6.58 0.32 -2.52
N LEU A 52 6.54 0.35 -3.86
CA LEU A 52 5.29 0.31 -4.60
C LEU A 52 4.57 -1.03 -4.40
N GLY A 53 5.30 -2.15 -4.45
CA GLY A 53 4.73 -3.48 -4.24
C GLY A 53 4.16 -3.66 -2.84
N LEU A 54 4.94 -3.35 -1.80
CA LEU A 54 4.47 -3.41 -0.40
C LEU A 54 3.34 -2.42 -0.13
N GLY A 55 3.48 -1.17 -0.59
CA GLY A 55 2.48 -0.14 -0.42
C GLY A 55 1.14 -0.50 -1.05
N TYR A 56 1.18 -1.10 -2.25
CA TYR A 56 -0.01 -1.60 -2.93
C TYR A 56 -0.64 -2.77 -2.18
N LEU A 57 0.13 -3.80 -1.78
CA LEU A 57 -0.40 -4.97 -1.07
C LEU A 57 -1.05 -4.57 0.26
N VAL A 58 -0.39 -3.72 1.04
CA VAL A 58 -0.92 -3.21 2.31
C VAL A 58 -2.13 -2.32 2.06
N GLY A 59 -2.10 -1.45 1.05
CA GLY A 59 -3.24 -0.62 0.66
C GLY A 59 -4.46 -1.44 0.27
N GLN A 60 -4.26 -2.50 -0.53
CA GLN A 60 -5.33 -3.42 -0.92
C GLN A 60 -5.95 -4.07 0.31
N PHE A 61 -5.12 -4.58 1.23
CA PHE A 61 -5.60 -5.16 2.48
C PHE A 61 -6.54 -4.22 3.24
N PHE A 62 -6.19 -2.95 3.40
CA PHE A 62 -7.05 -1.98 4.09
C PHE A 62 -8.36 -1.70 3.34
N ILE A 63 -8.32 -1.60 2.01
CA ILE A 63 -9.52 -1.41 1.19
C ILE A 63 -10.45 -2.61 1.31
N ALA A 64 -9.92 -3.82 1.13
CA ALA A 64 -10.70 -5.05 1.27
C ALA A 64 -11.29 -5.19 2.68
N PHE A 65 -10.51 -4.89 3.72
CA PHE A 65 -10.99 -4.90 5.09
C PHE A 65 -12.16 -3.93 5.32
N MET A 66 -12.06 -2.72 4.79
CA MET A 66 -13.13 -1.72 4.85
C MET A 66 -14.38 -2.22 4.11
N ASP A 67 -14.22 -2.76 2.90
CA ASP A 67 -15.34 -3.26 2.10
C ASP A 67 -16.06 -4.43 2.77
N TYR A 68 -15.31 -5.41 3.28
CA TYR A 68 -15.89 -6.52 4.03
C TYR A 68 -16.59 -6.05 5.31
N SER A 69 -16.04 -5.06 6.00
CA SER A 69 -16.66 -4.47 7.21
C SER A 69 -17.99 -3.76 6.87
N LEU A 70 -18.03 -3.04 5.76
CA LEU A 70 -19.26 -2.41 5.26
C LEU A 70 -20.29 -3.46 4.86
N THR A 71 -19.89 -4.51 4.14
CA THR A 71 -20.80 -5.62 3.78
C THR A 71 -21.35 -6.32 5.02
N LEU A 72 -20.50 -6.58 6.01
CA LEU A 72 -20.92 -7.21 7.27
C LEU A 72 -21.92 -6.34 8.04
N THR A 73 -21.72 -5.03 8.06
CA THR A 73 -22.66 -4.09 8.70
C THR A 73 -24.03 -4.13 7.99
N ASN A 74 -24.05 -4.23 6.66
CA ASN A 74 -25.29 -4.38 5.90
C ASN A 74 -26.02 -5.70 6.18
N LEU A 75 -25.32 -6.77 6.59
CA LEU A 75 -25.94 -8.05 6.98
C LEU A 75 -26.74 -7.94 8.29
N PHE A 76 -26.33 -7.08 9.23
CA PHE A 76 -27.01 -6.90 10.51
C PHE A 76 -28.05 -5.78 10.52
N ASN A 77 -28.08 -4.95 9.47
CA ASN A 77 -29.00 -3.83 9.32
C ASN A 77 -30.16 -4.12 8.34
N ASN A 78 -30.37 -5.40 8.02
CA ASN A 78 -31.45 -5.96 7.21
C ASN A 78 -32.27 -6.93 8.06
#